data_AF-A0A527ZMQ6-F1
#
_entry.id   AF-A0A527ZMQ6-F1
#
_cell.length_a   1.000
_cell.length_b   1.000
_cell.length_c   1.000
_cell.angle_alpha   90.00
_cell.angle_beta   90.00
_cell.angle_gamma   90.00
#
_symmetry.space_group_name_H-M   'P 1'
#
loop_
_entity.id
_entity.type
_entity.pdbx_description
1 polymer ?
#
loop_
_entity_poly.entity_id
_entity_poly.type
_entity_poly.pdbx_seq_one_letter_code
_entity_poly.pdbx_strand_id
1 'polypeptide(L)'
;MIGTDGDASRQALADILAINAFGALDAELAALCSAVSDSIADPNFPGALIPTLDATGDIQVMIVAPTVASWRRLKPVLVAFAGPTLTSFDGIPEALISGQALSDRVAQTQPAVTGIMRLPADRRARMTALRALIRARDTLARAPELQRTAPVPTSWLLARYQD
;
A
#
# COMPACT_ATOMS: atom_id res chain seq x y z
N MET A 1 1.58 3.49 -6.84
CA MET A 1 1.08 4.81 -7.23
C MET A 1 -0.44 4.83 -7.35
N ILE A 2 -1.07 5.92 -6.87
CA ILE A 2 -2.46 6.27 -7.18
C ILE A 2 -2.49 7.62 -7.91
N GLY A 3 -3.37 7.77 -8.90
CA GLY A 3 -3.35 8.90 -9.85
C GLY A 3 -3.21 8.42 -11.29
N THR A 4 -3.56 9.28 -12.25
CA THR A 4 -3.50 8.98 -13.70
C THR A 4 -2.07 8.92 -14.24
N ASP A 5 -1.16 9.68 -13.62
CA ASP A 5 0.23 9.84 -13.99
C ASP A 5 1.08 10.25 -12.76
N GLY A 6 2.38 10.45 -12.97
CA GLY A 6 3.33 10.79 -11.92
C GLY A 6 3.04 12.14 -11.24
N ASP A 7 2.61 13.15 -12.00
CA ASP A 7 2.29 14.47 -11.45
C ASP A 7 1.00 14.42 -10.61
N ALA A 8 -0.03 13.75 -11.12
CA ALA A 8 -1.27 13.51 -10.40
C ALA A 8 -1.02 12.74 -9.08
N SER A 9 -0.07 11.79 -9.09
CA SER A 9 0.28 11.03 -7.88
C SER A 9 1.02 11.85 -6.83
N ARG A 10 1.93 12.74 -7.27
CA ARG A 10 2.62 13.68 -6.37
C ARG A 10 1.65 14.69 -5.78
N GLN A 11 0.70 15.18 -6.58
CA GLN A 11 -0.36 16.04 -6.09
C GLN A 11 -1.25 15.31 -5.08
N ALA A 12 -1.64 14.06 -5.38
CA ALA A 12 -2.41 13.24 -4.44
C ALA A 12 -1.65 13.03 -3.11
N LEU A 13 -0.34 12.77 -3.16
CA LEU A 13 0.51 12.69 -1.97
C LEU A 13 0.50 13.99 -1.17
N ALA A 14 0.71 15.14 -1.84
CA ALA A 14 0.71 16.45 -1.18
C ALA A 14 -0.65 16.75 -0.52
N ASP A 15 -1.76 16.51 -1.23
CA ASP A 15 -3.11 16.71 -0.70
C ASP A 15 -3.36 15.80 0.52
N ILE A 16 -3.01 14.52 0.41
CA ILE A 16 -3.19 13.53 1.48
C ILE A 16 -2.37 13.89 2.72
N LEU A 17 -1.11 14.30 2.54
CA LEU A 17 -0.26 14.73 3.64
C LEU A 17 -0.78 16.01 4.30
N ALA A 18 -1.37 16.93 3.53
CA ALA A 18 -1.97 18.16 4.05
C ALA A 18 -3.26 17.88 4.86
N ILE A 19 -4.05 16.88 4.47
CA ILE A 19 -5.24 16.43 5.21
C ILE A 19 -4.85 15.67 6.48
N ASN A 20 -3.74 14.92 6.43
CA ASN A 20 -3.30 14.11 7.54
C ASN A 20 -2.77 14.96 8.71
N ALA A 21 -3.34 14.74 9.90
CA ALA A 21 -2.94 15.41 11.13
C ALA A 21 -1.71 14.78 11.80
N PHE A 22 -0.67 14.43 11.04
CA PHE A 22 0.56 13.85 11.62
C PHE A 22 1.30 14.81 12.56
N GLY A 23 1.04 16.12 12.48
CA GLY A 23 1.64 17.13 13.36
C GLY A 23 1.32 16.95 14.84
N ALA A 24 0.30 16.16 15.20
CA ALA A 24 -0.03 15.80 16.57
C ALA A 24 0.74 14.55 17.09
N LEU A 25 1.46 13.85 16.22
CA LEU A 25 2.20 12.63 16.56
C LEU A 25 3.62 12.95 17.04
N ASP A 26 4.24 12.00 17.76
CA ASP A 26 5.68 12.08 18.04
C ASP A 26 6.48 12.05 16.73
N ALA A 27 7.63 12.74 16.71
CA ALA A 27 8.42 12.95 15.50
C ALA A 27 8.86 11.64 14.82
N GLU A 28 9.10 10.59 15.61
CA GLU A 28 9.51 9.29 15.08
C GLU A 28 8.33 8.57 14.41
N LEU A 29 7.13 8.59 15.02
CA LEU A 29 5.90 8.09 14.39
C LEU A 29 5.55 8.89 13.13
N ALA A 30 5.64 10.22 13.18
CA ALA A 30 5.38 11.07 12.01
C ALA A 30 6.33 10.73 10.85
N ALA A 31 7.62 10.52 11.12
CA ALA A 31 8.60 10.11 10.11
C ALA A 31 8.27 8.73 9.51
N LEU A 32 7.87 7.77 10.35
CA LEU A 32 7.45 6.44 9.87
C LEU A 32 6.18 6.51 9.02
N CYS A 33 5.18 7.31 9.42
CA CYS A 33 3.97 7.54 8.63
C CYS A 33 4.30 8.17 7.28
N SER A 34 5.15 9.20 7.26
CA SER A 34 5.61 9.82 6.02
C SER A 34 6.29 8.80 5.09
N ALA A 35 7.18 7.97 5.62
CA ALA A 35 7.86 6.95 4.83
C ALA A 35 6.88 5.91 4.24
N VAL A 36 5.84 5.52 4.99
CA VAL A 36 4.78 4.64 4.45
C VAL A 36 4.00 5.34 3.32
N SER A 37 3.72 6.64 3.47
CA SER A 37 3.02 7.45 2.46
C SER A 37 3.78 7.60 1.14
N ASP A 38 5.10 7.43 1.08
CA ASP A 38 5.86 7.49 -0.19
C ASP A 38 5.31 6.53 -1.26
N SER A 39 4.66 5.44 -0.84
CA SER A 39 4.00 4.48 -1.73
C SER A 39 2.91 5.10 -2.65
N ILE A 40 2.35 6.26 -2.26
CA ILE A 40 1.36 7.00 -3.05
C ILE A 40 1.95 7.46 -4.39
N ALA A 41 3.20 7.93 -4.36
CA ALA A 41 3.89 8.50 -5.53
C ALA A 41 4.89 7.51 -6.19
N ASP A 42 5.10 6.32 -5.61
CA ASP A 42 5.99 5.30 -6.17
C ASP A 42 5.30 4.56 -7.35
N PRO A 43 5.78 4.73 -8.61
CA PRO A 43 5.21 4.07 -9.79
C PRO A 43 5.38 2.54 -9.76
N ASN A 44 6.40 2.03 -9.06
CA ASN A 44 6.70 0.60 -8.99
C ASN A 44 5.91 -0.10 -7.88
N PHE A 45 5.32 0.67 -6.96
CA PHE A 45 4.49 0.13 -5.90
C PHE A 45 3.06 -0.12 -6.42
N PRO A 46 2.50 -1.34 -6.28
CA PRO A 46 1.21 -1.73 -6.86
C PRO A 46 0.00 -1.19 -6.06
N GLY A 47 0.00 0.08 -5.67
CA GLY A 47 -1.11 0.75 -4.98
C GLY A 47 -0.64 1.94 -4.15
N ALA A 48 -1.24 2.15 -2.98
CA ALA A 48 -0.80 3.12 -1.99
C ALA A 48 -1.12 2.63 -0.57
N LEU A 49 -0.28 3.02 0.38
CA LEU A 49 -0.46 2.88 1.82
C LEU A 49 -0.56 4.28 2.41
N ILE A 50 -1.67 4.57 3.06
CA ILE A 50 -2.00 5.91 3.55
C ILE A 50 -2.28 5.81 5.04
N PRO A 51 -1.27 6.10 5.90
CA PRO A 51 -1.51 6.22 7.33
C PRO A 51 -2.49 7.39 7.59
N THR A 52 -3.39 7.19 8.53
CA THR A 52 -4.38 8.18 8.99
C THR A 52 -4.75 7.89 10.43
N LEU A 53 -5.39 8.85 11.08
CA LEU A 53 -6.06 8.63 12.35
C LEU A 53 -7.50 8.20 12.09
N ASP A 54 -8.01 7.28 12.90
CA ASP A 54 -9.43 6.96 12.95
C ASP A 54 -10.21 7.97 13.82
N ALA A 55 -11.52 7.76 13.99
CA ALA A 55 -12.36 8.65 14.79
C ALA A 55 -11.99 8.66 16.29
N THR A 56 -11.25 7.67 16.77
CA THR A 56 -10.76 7.58 18.15
C THR A 56 -9.36 8.18 18.34
N GLY A 57 -8.72 8.59 17.24
CA GLY A 57 -7.36 9.13 17.23
C GLY A 57 -6.28 8.06 17.13
N ASP A 58 -6.64 6.80 16.87
CA ASP A 58 -5.68 5.73 16.68
C ASP A 58 -5.20 5.64 15.23
N ILE A 59 -3.92 5.28 15.05
CA ILE A 59 -3.33 5.15 13.73
C ILE A 59 -3.85 3.90 13.03
N GLN A 60 -4.39 4.08 11.83
CA GLN A 60 -4.68 3.02 10.88
C GLN A 60 -4.02 3.33 9.53
N VAL A 61 -3.90 2.33 8.68
CA VAL A 61 -3.38 2.47 7.31
C VAL A 61 -4.48 2.09 6.34
N MET A 62 -4.88 3.05 5.53
CA MET A 62 -5.76 2.82 4.39
C MET A 62 -4.92 2.29 3.23
N ILE A 63 -5.34 1.16 2.68
CA ILE A 63 -4.68 0.49 1.57
C ILE A 63 -5.53 0.73 0.34
N VAL A 64 -4.90 1.19 -0.74
CA VAL A 64 -5.59 1.58 -1.96
C VAL A 64 -4.95 0.87 -3.14
N ALA A 65 -5.74 0.12 -3.90
CA ALA A 65 -5.29 -0.54 -5.12
C ALA A 65 -6.06 0.01 -6.34
N PRO A 66 -5.36 0.56 -7.35
CA PRO A 66 -6.02 1.13 -8.53
C PRO A 66 -6.67 0.04 -9.42
N THR A 67 -6.22 -1.22 -9.30
CA THR A 67 -6.79 -2.35 -10.04
C THR A 67 -6.91 -3.60 -9.16
N VAL A 68 -7.76 -4.55 -9.54
CA VAL A 68 -7.84 -5.87 -8.88
C VAL A 68 -6.52 -6.64 -9.00
N ALA A 69 -5.77 -6.45 -10.08
CA ALA A 69 -4.45 -7.07 -10.26
C ALA A 69 -3.42 -6.50 -9.26
N SER A 70 -3.44 -5.18 -9.05
CA SER A 70 -2.65 -4.48 -8.04
C SER A 70 -2.95 -5.02 -6.63
N TRP A 71 -4.22 -5.21 -6.29
CA TRP A 71 -4.62 -5.83 -5.01
C TRP A 71 -4.07 -7.25 -4.83
N ARG A 72 -4.16 -8.10 -5.87
CA ARG A 72 -3.62 -9.46 -5.84
C ARG A 72 -2.10 -9.50 -5.63
N ARG A 73 -1.37 -8.47 -6.06
CA ARG A 73 0.07 -8.31 -5.79
C ARG A 73 0.34 -7.82 -4.37
N LEU A 74 -0.42 -6.84 -3.89
CA LEU A 74 -0.26 -6.25 -2.55
C LEU A 74 -0.62 -7.23 -1.44
N LYS A 75 -1.82 -7.81 -1.50
CA LYS A 75 -2.43 -8.61 -0.42
C LYS A 75 -1.47 -9.64 0.20
N PRO A 76 -0.86 -10.57 -0.55
CA PRO A 76 -0.03 -11.62 0.06
C PRO A 76 1.19 -11.04 0.78
N VAL A 77 1.80 -9.98 0.25
CA VAL A 77 2.96 -9.34 0.88
C VAL A 77 2.53 -8.60 2.15
N LEU A 78 1.45 -7.83 2.10
CA LEU A 78 0.96 -7.11 3.26
C LEU A 78 0.52 -8.06 4.39
N VAL A 79 -0.14 -9.18 4.08
CA VAL A 79 -0.48 -10.23 5.07
C VAL A 79 0.79 -10.87 5.65
N ALA A 80 1.81 -11.15 4.84
CA ALA A 80 3.05 -11.77 5.33
C ALA A 80 3.86 -10.85 6.25
N PHE A 81 3.89 -9.54 5.99
CA PHE A 81 4.68 -8.59 6.76
C PHE A 81 3.92 -7.94 7.92
N ALA A 82 2.63 -7.67 7.73
CA ALA A 82 1.80 -6.88 8.63
C ALA A 82 0.42 -7.52 8.83
N GLY A 83 0.33 -8.85 8.79
CA GLY A 83 -0.93 -9.59 8.98
C GLY A 83 -1.44 -9.64 10.43
N PRO A 84 -2.34 -10.59 10.75
CA PRO A 84 -3.10 -10.64 12.02
C PRO A 84 -2.25 -10.78 13.29
N THR A 85 -1.01 -11.24 13.15
CA THR A 85 -0.08 -11.36 14.29
C THR A 85 0.51 -10.02 14.72
N LEU A 86 0.41 -8.99 13.88
CA LEU A 86 1.00 -7.67 14.11
C LEU A 86 -0.02 -6.52 13.99
N THR A 87 -1.04 -6.67 13.14
CA THR A 87 -2.10 -5.68 12.90
C THR A 87 -3.46 -6.36 12.77
N SER A 88 -4.53 -5.62 12.50
CA SER A 88 -5.85 -6.21 12.19
C SER A 88 -5.98 -6.77 10.77
N PHE A 89 -4.96 -6.68 9.92
CA PHE A 89 -5.12 -6.91 8.49
C PHE A 89 -5.13 -8.40 8.13
N ASP A 90 -6.22 -8.86 7.52
CA ASP A 90 -6.43 -10.23 7.02
C ASP A 90 -6.45 -10.31 5.48
N GLY A 91 -6.32 -9.17 4.80
CA GLY A 91 -6.40 -9.08 3.35
C GLY A 91 -7.82 -9.19 2.79
N ILE A 92 -8.84 -8.96 3.61
CA ILE A 92 -10.22 -8.74 3.17
C ILE A 92 -10.39 -7.26 2.80
N PRO A 93 -10.95 -6.94 1.62
CA PRO A 93 -11.27 -5.56 1.27
C PRO A 93 -12.25 -4.93 2.26
N GLU A 94 -12.02 -3.66 2.60
CA GLU A 94 -12.91 -2.83 3.42
C GLU A 94 -13.23 -1.56 2.63
N ALA A 95 -14.49 -1.11 2.69
CA ALA A 95 -14.93 0.11 2.03
C ALA A 95 -14.36 1.36 2.74
N LEU A 96 -14.16 2.42 1.98
CA LEU A 96 -13.83 3.73 2.55
C LEU A 96 -15.00 4.26 3.37
N ILE A 97 -14.68 4.92 4.49
CA ILE A 97 -15.69 5.54 5.35
C ILE A 97 -16.05 6.89 4.74
N SER A 98 -17.27 7.02 4.21
CA SER A 98 -17.77 8.26 3.62
C SER A 98 -17.83 9.41 4.63
N GLY A 99 -17.61 10.64 4.16
CA GLY A 99 -17.71 11.85 4.99
C GLY A 99 -16.44 12.18 5.79
N GLN A 100 -15.37 11.41 5.58
CA GLN A 100 -14.03 11.77 6.03
C GLN A 100 -13.26 12.39 4.86
N ALA A 101 -12.70 13.59 5.05
CA ALA A 101 -12.00 14.33 3.99
C ALA A 101 -10.93 13.49 3.27
N LEU A 102 -10.20 12.65 4.01
CA LEU A 102 -9.20 11.74 3.44
C LEU A 102 -9.83 10.65 2.57
N SER A 103 -10.86 9.98 3.08
CA SER A 103 -11.61 8.94 2.33
C SER A 103 -12.21 9.52 1.05
N ASP A 104 -12.79 10.73 1.12
CA ASP A 104 -13.38 11.40 -0.04
C ASP A 104 -12.30 11.77 -1.07
N ARG A 105 -11.13 12.23 -0.62
CA ARG A 105 -9.99 12.52 -1.50
C ARG A 105 -9.44 11.26 -2.17
N VAL A 106 -9.38 10.13 -1.46
CA VAL A 106 -8.97 8.83 -2.00
C VAL A 106 -10.02 8.28 -2.96
N ALA A 107 -11.32 8.45 -2.67
CA ALA A 107 -12.39 8.03 -3.57
C ALA A 107 -12.30 8.73 -4.95
N GLN A 108 -11.82 9.98 -5.00
CA GLN A 108 -11.57 10.71 -6.26
C GLN A 108 -10.49 10.06 -7.14
N THR A 109 -9.60 9.23 -6.57
CA THR A 109 -8.63 8.45 -7.36
C THR A 109 -9.24 7.18 -7.96
N GLN A 110 -10.55 6.96 -7.76
CA GLN A 110 -11.33 5.82 -8.29
C GLN A 110 -10.66 4.46 -8.06
N PRO A 111 -10.32 4.09 -6.81
CA PRO A 111 -9.66 2.82 -6.56
C PRO A 111 -10.58 1.63 -6.86
N ALA A 112 -10.01 0.56 -7.41
CA ALA A 112 -10.75 -0.67 -7.65
C ALA A 112 -10.98 -1.48 -6.37
N VAL A 113 -10.02 -1.43 -5.43
CA VAL A 113 -10.09 -2.14 -4.15
C VAL A 113 -9.46 -1.29 -3.06
N THR A 114 -10.12 -1.25 -1.89
CA THR A 114 -9.61 -0.61 -0.69
C THR A 114 -9.58 -1.59 0.48
N GLY A 115 -8.78 -1.27 1.50
CA GLY A 115 -8.72 -2.03 2.75
C GLY A 115 -8.26 -1.15 3.89
N ILE A 116 -8.56 -1.56 5.13
CA ILE A 116 -8.14 -0.85 6.34
C ILE A 116 -7.28 -1.79 7.18
N MET A 117 -6.13 -1.30 7.61
CA MET A 117 -5.22 -1.99 8.51
C MET A 117 -5.13 -1.18 9.80
N ARG A 118 -5.76 -1.65 10.87
CA ARG A 118 -5.72 -1.00 12.18
C ARG A 118 -4.43 -1.41 12.88
N LEU A 119 -3.65 -0.43 13.32
CA LEU A 119 -2.39 -0.68 14.03
C LEU A 119 -2.67 -0.88 15.53
N PRO A 120 -1.82 -1.64 16.24
CA PRO A 120 -1.97 -1.80 17.68
C PRO A 120 -1.79 -0.47 18.41
N ALA A 121 -2.53 -0.28 19.51
CA ALA A 121 -2.46 0.91 20.35
C ALA A 121 -1.12 1.02 21.11
N ASP A 122 -0.47 -0.09 21.41
CA ASP A 122 0.87 -0.07 22.02
C ASP A 122 1.89 0.60 21.09
N ARG A 123 2.60 1.62 21.58
CA ARG A 123 3.54 2.42 20.77
C ARG A 123 4.60 1.55 20.10
N ARG A 124 5.21 0.61 20.84
CA ARG A 124 6.29 -0.22 20.31
C ARG A 124 5.79 -1.17 19.23
N ALA A 125 4.65 -1.79 19.44
CA ALA A 125 3.99 -2.64 18.45
C ALA A 125 3.61 -1.83 17.20
N ARG A 126 3.08 -0.61 17.39
CA ARG A 126 2.69 0.31 16.30
C ARG A 126 3.85 0.67 15.40
N MET A 127 4.99 1.05 16.00
CA MET A 127 6.21 1.33 15.25
C MET A 127 6.75 0.10 14.53
N THR A 128 6.65 -1.08 15.15
CA THR A 128 7.05 -2.34 14.53
C THR A 128 6.21 -2.64 13.30
N ALA A 129 4.90 -2.37 13.36
CA ALA A 129 3.98 -2.49 12.23
C ALA A 129 4.34 -1.52 11.09
N LEU A 130 4.56 -0.24 11.38
CA LEU A 130 4.98 0.74 10.37
C LEU A 130 6.31 0.35 9.71
N ARG A 131 7.30 -0.09 10.49
CA ARG A 131 8.57 -0.62 9.97
C ARG A 131 8.38 -1.89 9.13
N ALA A 132 7.40 -2.72 9.45
CA ALA A 132 7.06 -3.88 8.64
C ALA A 132 6.46 -3.47 7.29
N LEU A 133 5.64 -2.42 7.24
CA LEU A 133 5.11 -1.87 5.99
C LEU A 133 6.19 -1.28 5.09
N ILE A 134 7.17 -0.57 5.67
CA ILE A 134 8.33 -0.09 4.92
C ILE A 134 9.10 -1.27 4.31
N ARG A 135 9.36 -2.33 5.09
CA ARG A 135 10.00 -3.55 4.58
C ARG A 135 9.16 -4.26 3.50
N ALA A 136 7.84 -4.26 3.62
CA ALA A 136 6.93 -4.82 2.61
C ALA A 136 7.04 -4.05 1.29
N ARG A 137 7.06 -2.70 1.36
CA ARG A 137 7.30 -1.83 0.20
C ARG A 137 8.64 -2.12 -0.45
N ASP A 138 9.72 -2.17 0.32
CA ASP A 138 11.06 -2.44 -0.20
C ASP A 138 11.19 -3.86 -0.78
N THR A 139 10.39 -4.81 -0.29
CA THR A 139 10.30 -6.18 -0.84
C THR A 139 9.57 -6.19 -2.18
N LEU A 140 8.46 -5.44 -2.30
CA LEU A 140 7.74 -5.29 -3.55
C LEU A 140 8.57 -4.57 -4.62
N ALA A 141 9.37 -3.57 -4.23
CA ALA A 141 10.27 -2.84 -5.14
C ALA A 141 11.41 -3.73 -5.69
N ARG A 142 11.87 -4.71 -4.90
CA ARG A 142 12.91 -5.66 -5.31
C ARG A 142 12.38 -6.89 -6.04
N ALA A 143 11.07 -7.13 -6.00
CA ALA A 143 10.48 -8.27 -6.67
C ALA A 143 10.68 -8.10 -8.18
N PRO A 144 11.25 -9.10 -8.88
CA PRO A 144 11.37 -9.02 -10.33
C PRO A 144 9.98 -8.80 -10.93
N GLU A 145 9.89 -7.92 -11.91
CA GLU A 145 8.70 -7.85 -12.74
C GLU A 145 8.51 -9.25 -13.33
N LEU A 146 7.48 -9.95 -12.87
CA LEU A 146 6.98 -11.16 -13.53
C LEU A 146 6.37 -10.69 -14.85
N GLN A 147 7.22 -10.26 -15.79
CA GLN A 147 6.94 -10.36 -17.21
C GLN A 147 6.73 -11.84 -17.43
N ARG A 148 5.46 -12.25 -17.39
CA ARG A 148 5.06 -13.60 -17.78
C ARG A 148 5.49 -13.73 -19.23
N THR A 149 6.68 -14.26 -19.48
CA THR A 149 6.89 -15.00 -20.71
C THR A 149 5.84 -16.10 -20.66
N ALA A 150 4.89 -16.09 -21.60
CA ALA A 150 3.96 -17.19 -21.72
C ALA A 150 4.79 -18.48 -21.77
N PRO A 151 4.37 -19.56 -21.06
CA PRO A 151 5.10 -20.82 -21.11
C PRO A 151 5.26 -21.21 -22.59
N VAL A 152 6.51 -21.27 -23.05
CA VAL A 152 6.81 -21.60 -24.43
C VAL A 152 6.57 -23.11 -24.58
N PRO A 153 5.86 -23.58 -25.63
CA PRO A 153 5.67 -25.00 -25.85
C PRO A 153 7.01 -25.73 -25.85
N THR A 154 7.09 -26.88 -25.18
CA THR A 154 8.32 -27.69 -25.12
C THR A 154 8.83 -28.04 -26.53
N SER A 155 7.94 -28.14 -27.52
CA SER A 155 8.30 -28.34 -28.93
C SER A 155 9.19 -27.23 -29.50
N TRP A 156 9.00 -25.98 -29.09
CA TRP A 156 9.84 -24.84 -29.50
C TRP A 156 11.21 -24.83 -28.83
N LEU A 157 11.31 -25.37 -27.61
CA LEU A 157 12.59 -25.57 -26.93
C LEU A 157 13.41 -26.67 -27.60
N LEU A 158 12.76 -27.78 -27.98
CA LEU A 158 13.42 -28.91 -28.62
C LEU A 158 13.93 -28.59 -30.04
N ALA A 159 13.21 -27.76 -30.79
CA ALA A 159 13.63 -27.33 -32.13
C ALA A 159 14.97 -26.56 -32.15
N ARG A 160 15.40 -25.99 -31.02
CA ARG A 160 16.68 -25.27 -30.90
C ARG A 160 17.91 -26.17 -30.74
N TYR A 161 17.70 -27.47 -30.51
CA TYR A 161 18.77 -28.45 -30.29
C TYR A 161 18.91 -29.45 -31.44
N GLN A 162 18.31 -29.17 -32.60
CA GLN A 162 18.34 -30.05 -33.79
C GLN A 162 19.31 -29.60 -34.88
N ASP A 163 20.38 -28.86 -34.53
CA ASP A 163 21.53 -28.68 -35.43
C ASP A 163 22.54 -29.85 -35.29
#